data_AF-A0A0C3PPF8-F1
#
_entry.id   AF-A0A0C3PPF8-F1
#
_cell.length_a   1.000
_cell.length_b   1.000
_cell.length_c   1.000
_cell.angle_alpha   90.00
_cell.angle_beta   90.00
_cell.angle_gamma   90.00
#
_symmetry.space_group_name_H-M   'P 1'
#
loop_
_entity.id
_entity.type
_entity.pdbx_description
1 polymer ?
#
loop_
_entity_poly.entity_id
_entity_poly.type
_entity_poly.pdbx_seq_one_letter_code
_entity_poly.pdbx_strand_id
1 'polypeptide(L)'
;RSSEIQLWRCSSCFGGRVLCTSCVVTSHQYNPFHNIYGYIHSTAALARMSNRWSCSLPNDFGYFKRLSLQEAGLQVGLGHDGDLCPKSLPNDSFKMTIVHTNGQHLVTFRECCCGDKERWQQLLEYNIFPATDQHPQTGFTIEMLEHQKTFSLRGKTSLYEYYQALLDLTNSAEGRATKSYSVRKMHI
;
A
#
# COMPACT_ATOMS: atom_id res chain seq x y z
N ARG A 1 -11.70 -11.75 -15.05
CA ARG A 1 -12.31 -12.17 -13.76
C ARG A 1 -12.39 -10.94 -12.83
N SER A 2 -12.84 -9.80 -13.35
CA SER A 2 -12.48 -8.46 -12.83
C SER A 2 -13.57 -7.42 -13.07
N SER A 3 -14.83 -7.78 -12.92
CA SER A 3 -15.94 -6.89 -13.24
C SER A 3 -17.10 -7.05 -12.25
N GLU A 4 -16.76 -7.09 -10.96
CA GLU A 4 -17.65 -6.57 -9.92
C GLU A 4 -17.12 -5.16 -9.61
N ILE A 5 -17.96 -4.14 -9.81
CA ILE A 5 -17.55 -2.73 -9.67
C ILE A 5 -17.15 -2.49 -8.21
N GLN A 6 -15.87 -2.59 -7.87
CA GLN A 6 -15.41 -2.43 -6.50
C GLN A 6 -15.42 -0.94 -6.11
N LEU A 7 -16.10 -0.62 -5.01
CA LEU A 7 -16.05 0.69 -4.39
C LEU A 7 -14.85 0.77 -3.46
N TRP A 8 -14.10 1.86 -3.56
CA TRP A 8 -12.87 2.08 -2.83
C TRP A 8 -12.97 3.34 -2.00
N ARG A 9 -12.33 3.33 -0.84
CA ARG A 9 -12.14 4.52 -0.01
C ARG A 9 -10.68 4.56 0.43
N CYS A 10 -10.10 5.75 0.43
CA CYS A 10 -8.81 5.99 1.05
C CYS A 10 -9.01 6.65 2.42
N SER A 11 -8.28 6.20 3.44
CA SER A 11 -8.29 6.84 4.78
C SER A 11 -7.26 7.97 4.89
N SER A 12 -6.24 7.99 4.03
CA SER A 12 -5.19 9.00 3.99
C SER A 12 -5.58 10.23 3.16
N CYS A 13 -6.42 10.08 2.13
CA CYS A 13 -6.88 11.20 1.31
C CYS A 13 -7.92 12.06 2.04
N PHE A 14 -7.75 13.37 1.94
CA PHE A 14 -8.72 14.33 2.45
C PHE A 14 -10.09 14.19 1.75
N GLY A 15 -11.17 14.41 2.50
CA GLY A 15 -12.53 14.40 1.98
C GLY A 15 -13.24 13.04 1.95
N GLY A 16 -12.54 11.93 2.29
CA GLY A 16 -13.18 10.64 2.59
C GLY A 16 -14.07 10.05 1.48
N ARG A 17 -13.77 10.39 0.22
CA ARG A 17 -14.61 10.04 -0.93
C ARG A 17 -14.59 8.54 -1.21
N VAL A 18 -15.74 8.04 -1.70
CA VAL A 18 -15.84 6.70 -2.28
C VAL A 18 -15.61 6.82 -3.79
N LEU A 19 -14.70 6.01 -4.32
CA LEU A 19 -14.24 6.03 -5.70
C LEU A 19 -14.46 4.66 -6.36
N CYS A 20 -14.63 4.64 -7.68
CA CYS A 20 -14.51 3.40 -8.44
C CYS A 20 -13.03 3.00 -8.61
N THR A 21 -12.79 1.77 -9.09
CA THR A 21 -11.43 1.23 -9.30
C THR A 21 -10.54 2.13 -10.18
N SER A 22 -11.06 2.67 -11.29
CA SER A 22 -10.25 3.54 -12.15
C SER A 22 -9.88 4.85 -11.45
N CYS A 23 -10.84 5.48 -10.78
CA CYS A 23 -10.59 6.73 -10.05
C CYS A 23 -9.60 6.55 -8.90
N VAL A 24 -9.67 5.44 -8.13
CA VAL A 24 -8.71 5.19 -7.04
C VAL A 24 -7.31 4.94 -7.60
N VAL A 25 -7.16 4.20 -8.71
CA VAL A 25 -5.85 3.98 -9.34
C VAL A 25 -5.26 5.29 -9.82
N THR A 26 -6.02 6.09 -10.58
CA THR A 26 -5.53 7.38 -11.09
C THR A 26 -5.17 8.36 -9.97
N SER A 27 -5.99 8.48 -8.91
CA SER A 27 -5.71 9.44 -7.84
C SER A 27 -4.52 9.06 -6.96
N HIS A 28 -4.10 7.79 -6.96
CA HIS A 28 -3.02 7.28 -6.12
C HIS A 28 -1.76 6.93 -6.90
N GLN A 29 -1.67 7.25 -8.20
CA GLN A 29 -0.47 7.02 -9.01
C GLN A 29 0.80 7.55 -8.33
N TYR A 30 0.71 8.75 -7.74
CA TYR A 30 1.83 9.41 -7.06
C TYR A 30 1.75 9.30 -5.53
N ASN A 31 0.80 8.52 -5.00
CA ASN A 31 0.66 8.27 -3.56
C ASN A 31 0.43 6.77 -3.29
N PRO A 32 1.37 5.90 -3.67
CA PRO A 32 1.16 4.45 -3.66
C PRO A 32 1.15 3.82 -2.26
N PHE A 33 1.52 4.60 -1.22
CA PHE A 33 1.60 4.13 0.17
C PHE A 33 0.43 4.63 1.03
N HIS A 34 -0.65 5.11 0.40
CA HIS A 34 -1.87 5.44 1.11
C HIS A 34 -2.67 4.18 1.49
N ASN A 35 -3.31 4.22 2.66
CA ASN A 35 -4.15 3.13 3.11
C ASN A 35 -5.51 3.16 2.40
N ILE A 36 -5.82 2.11 1.65
CA ILE A 36 -7.09 1.97 0.93
C ILE A 36 -7.94 0.81 1.46
N TYR A 37 -9.23 0.94 1.23
CA TYR A 37 -10.25 0.00 1.68
C TYR A 37 -11.21 -0.28 0.54
N GLY A 38 -11.45 -1.56 0.25
CA GLY A 38 -12.50 -1.99 -0.66
C GLY A 38 -13.78 -2.32 0.11
N TYR A 39 -14.93 -1.95 -0.45
CA TYR A 39 -16.22 -2.33 0.09
C TYR A 39 -16.53 -3.79 -0.27
N ILE A 40 -16.78 -4.62 0.76
CA ILE A 40 -17.14 -6.02 0.64
C ILE A 40 -18.63 -6.17 0.97
N HIS A 41 -19.36 -6.85 0.08
CA HIS A 41 -20.79 -7.10 0.20
C HIS A 41 -21.12 -8.57 -0.09
N SER A 42 -22.13 -9.13 0.59
CA SER A 42 -22.41 -10.58 0.61
C SER A 42 -23.14 -11.10 -0.65
N THR A 43 -23.55 -10.23 -1.55
CA THR A 43 -24.15 -10.59 -2.84
C THR A 43 -23.74 -9.58 -3.91
N ALA A 44 -23.73 -10.02 -5.17
CA ALA A 44 -23.34 -9.28 -6.39
C ALA A 44 -24.16 -8.00 -6.70
N ALA A 45 -24.54 -7.20 -5.70
CA ALA A 45 -25.30 -5.96 -5.80
C ALA A 45 -24.55 -4.83 -6.53
N LEU A 46 -23.22 -4.93 -6.67
CA LEU A 46 -22.43 -3.99 -7.49
C LEU A 46 -22.79 -4.07 -8.99
N ALA A 47 -23.43 -5.16 -9.44
CA ALA A 47 -23.97 -5.27 -10.79
C ALA A 47 -25.12 -4.27 -11.09
N ARG A 48 -25.66 -3.58 -10.08
CA ARG A 48 -26.75 -2.59 -10.23
C ARG A 48 -26.29 -1.13 -10.17
N MET A 49 -25.02 -0.84 -9.90
CA MET A 49 -24.53 0.54 -9.87
C MET A 49 -24.12 1.00 -11.27
N SER A 50 -25.09 1.05 -12.18
CA SER A 50 -24.89 1.37 -13.60
C SER A 50 -24.59 2.85 -13.88
N ASN A 51 -24.67 3.71 -12.85
CA ASN A 51 -24.68 5.15 -13.06
C ASN A 51 -23.41 5.76 -12.49
N ARG A 52 -22.57 6.26 -13.41
CA ARG A 52 -21.29 6.97 -13.26
C ARG A 52 -21.27 8.11 -12.20
N TRP A 53 -22.38 8.40 -11.54
CA TRP A 53 -22.62 9.62 -10.76
C TRP A 53 -23.26 9.39 -9.37
N SER A 54 -23.52 8.16 -8.95
CA SER A 54 -23.92 7.89 -7.56
C SER A 54 -22.79 7.18 -6.82
N CYS A 55 -21.82 7.95 -6.32
CA CYS A 55 -20.84 7.48 -5.32
C CYS A 55 -21.51 7.29 -3.95
N SER A 56 -22.63 6.58 -3.91
CA SER A 56 -23.39 6.25 -2.69
C SER A 56 -23.20 4.77 -2.39
N LEU A 57 -23.09 4.44 -1.09
CA LEU A 57 -23.04 3.05 -0.65
C LEU A 57 -24.36 2.34 -0.98
N PRO A 58 -24.33 1.03 -1.28
CA PRO A 58 -25.55 0.23 -1.34
C PRO A 58 -26.35 0.33 -0.03
N ASN A 59 -27.68 0.20 -0.12
CA ASN A 59 -28.56 0.22 1.06
C ASN A 59 -28.50 -1.07 1.91
N ASP A 60 -27.85 -2.11 1.40
CA ASP A 60 -27.68 -3.39 2.07
C ASP A 60 -26.40 -3.41 2.95
N PHE A 61 -26.34 -4.32 3.92
CA PHE A 61 -25.24 -4.38 4.87
C PHE A 61 -23.95 -4.91 4.22
N GLY A 62 -22.90 -4.09 4.27
CA GLY A 62 -21.53 -4.45 3.87
C GLY A 62 -20.51 -3.67 4.69
N TYR A 63 -19.23 -3.99 4.53
CA TYR A 63 -18.16 -3.39 5.31
C TYR A 63 -16.93 -3.07 4.46
N PHE A 64 -16.12 -2.12 4.91
CA PHE A 64 -14.85 -1.80 4.30
C PHE A 64 -13.77 -2.72 4.85
N LYS A 65 -13.09 -3.44 3.96
CA LYS A 65 -11.90 -4.23 4.28
C LYS A 65 -10.67 -3.51 3.72
N ARG A 66 -9.57 -3.46 4.49
CA ARG A 66 -8.30 -2.98 3.94
C ARG A 66 -7.85 -3.89 2.82
N LEU A 67 -7.42 -3.26 1.73
CA LEU A 67 -6.86 -3.90 0.56
C LEU A 67 -5.65 -3.08 0.12
N SER A 68 -4.84 -3.62 -0.77
CA SER A 68 -3.71 -2.93 -1.38
C SER A 68 -4.12 -2.24 -2.67
N LEU A 69 -3.46 -1.13 -3.00
CA LEU A 69 -3.58 -0.50 -4.32
C LEU A 69 -3.19 -1.48 -5.44
N GLN A 70 -2.30 -2.43 -5.15
CA GLN A 70 -1.94 -3.52 -6.05
C GLN A 70 -3.13 -4.45 -6.37
N GLU A 71 -4.01 -4.73 -5.42
CA GLU A 71 -5.27 -5.46 -5.65
C GLU A 71 -6.28 -4.64 -6.47
N ALA A 72 -6.28 -3.31 -6.32
CA ALA A 72 -7.03 -2.42 -7.21
C ALA A 72 -6.47 -2.38 -8.64
N GLY A 73 -5.27 -2.92 -8.87
CA GLY A 73 -4.59 -2.96 -10.16
C GLY A 73 -3.61 -1.82 -10.40
N LEU A 74 -3.25 -1.04 -9.38
CA LEU A 74 -2.23 0.01 -9.52
C LEU A 74 -0.86 -0.60 -9.83
N GLN A 75 -0.19 -0.03 -10.82
CA GLN A 75 1.21 -0.28 -11.13
C GLN A 75 1.96 1.05 -11.09
N VAL A 76 3.08 1.08 -10.38
CA VAL A 76 3.88 2.30 -10.17
C VAL A 76 5.12 2.24 -11.06
N GLY A 77 5.34 3.29 -11.86
CA GLY A 77 6.54 3.40 -12.69
C GLY A 77 7.74 3.87 -11.86
N LEU A 78 8.89 3.23 -12.05
CA LEU A 78 10.18 3.65 -11.49
C LEU A 78 10.94 4.51 -12.52
N GLY A 79 10.33 5.62 -12.92
CA GLY A 79 10.83 6.52 -13.97
C GLY A 79 9.69 7.35 -14.53
N HIS A 80 10.01 8.27 -15.45
CA HIS A 80 9.00 9.15 -16.08
C HIS A 80 8.10 9.86 -15.04
N ASP A 81 8.71 10.38 -13.97
CA ASP A 81 8.01 11.06 -12.88
C ASP A 81 6.90 10.24 -12.21
N GLY A 82 7.03 8.91 -12.22
CA GLY A 82 6.07 7.95 -11.67
C GLY A 82 5.13 7.34 -12.71
N ASP A 83 5.19 7.79 -13.96
CA ASP A 83 4.41 7.23 -15.05
C ASP A 83 5.01 5.91 -15.56
N LEU A 84 4.14 5.13 -16.19
CA LEU A 84 4.48 3.86 -16.79
C LEU A 84 5.41 4.07 -18.01
N CYS A 85 6.63 3.51 -17.94
CA CYS A 85 7.60 3.60 -19.03
C CYS A 85 7.01 3.01 -20.35
N PRO A 86 7.11 3.72 -21.48
CA PRO A 86 6.57 3.25 -22.76
C PRO A 86 7.33 2.06 -23.34
N LYS A 87 8.58 1.85 -22.90
CA LYS A 87 9.42 0.71 -23.32
C LYS A 87 9.19 -0.55 -22.48
N SER A 88 8.60 -0.43 -21.28
CA SER A 88 8.34 -1.59 -20.44
C SER A 88 6.98 -2.23 -20.75
N LEU A 89 6.96 -3.56 -20.78
CA LEU A 89 5.77 -4.36 -21.02
C LEU A 89 5.03 -4.59 -19.71
N PRO A 90 3.71 -4.87 -19.75
CA PRO A 90 2.94 -5.21 -18.55
C PRO A 90 3.50 -6.43 -17.78
N ASN A 91 4.18 -7.35 -18.46
CA ASN A 91 4.80 -8.54 -17.85
C ASN A 91 6.12 -8.23 -17.13
N ASP A 92 6.72 -7.05 -17.36
CA ASP A 92 7.98 -6.65 -16.72
C ASP A 92 7.76 -6.08 -15.30
N SER A 93 6.54 -6.22 -14.78
CA SER A 93 6.20 -5.79 -13.44
C SER A 93 6.75 -6.75 -12.38
N PHE A 94 7.20 -6.20 -11.26
CA PHE A 94 7.60 -6.99 -10.10
C PHE A 94 6.88 -6.50 -8.84
N LYS A 95 6.67 -7.42 -7.90
CA LYS A 95 6.01 -7.13 -6.62
C LYS A 95 7.07 -6.89 -5.55
N MET A 96 6.80 -5.93 -4.69
CA MET A 96 7.66 -5.59 -3.56
C MET A 96 6.80 -5.16 -2.37
N THR A 97 7.21 -5.57 -1.17
CA THR A 97 6.64 -5.06 0.09
C THR A 97 7.38 -3.79 0.48
N ILE A 98 6.64 -2.68 0.61
CA ILE A 98 7.17 -1.41 1.07
C ILE A 98 6.76 -1.17 2.52
N VAL A 99 7.74 -0.93 3.37
CA VAL A 99 7.53 -0.52 4.76
C VAL A 99 7.53 1.00 4.83
N HIS A 100 6.42 1.57 5.27
CA HIS A 100 6.18 3.00 5.37
C HIS A 100 5.71 3.38 6.79
N THR A 101 5.63 4.68 7.10
CA THR A 101 5.27 5.19 8.43
C THR A 101 3.87 4.78 8.90
N ASN A 102 2.99 4.45 7.96
CA ASN A 102 1.60 4.04 8.19
C ASN A 102 1.34 2.52 8.05
N GLY A 103 2.41 1.72 7.96
CA GLY A 103 2.34 0.25 7.86
C GLY A 103 3.03 -0.30 6.59
N GLN A 104 2.68 -1.53 6.25
CA GLN A 104 3.25 -2.26 5.11
C GLN A 104 2.30 -2.24 3.91
N HIS A 105 2.88 -2.08 2.72
CA HIS A 105 2.15 -2.00 1.45
C HIS A 105 2.73 -2.99 0.46
N LEU A 106 1.87 -3.83 -0.13
CA LEU A 106 2.24 -4.61 -1.29
C LEU A 106 2.05 -3.76 -2.53
N VAL A 107 3.14 -3.50 -3.27
CA VAL A 107 3.14 -2.62 -4.43
C VAL A 107 3.69 -3.39 -5.64
N THR A 108 3.05 -3.18 -6.79
CA THR A 108 3.58 -3.64 -8.09
C THR A 108 4.30 -2.47 -8.76
N PHE A 109 5.60 -2.64 -8.98
CA PHE A 109 6.42 -1.68 -9.70
C PHE A 109 6.66 -2.13 -11.14
N ARG A 110 6.94 -1.17 -12.01
CA ARG A 110 7.54 -1.41 -13.33
C ARG A 110 8.79 -0.58 -13.49
N GLU A 111 9.85 -1.23 -13.93
CA GLU A 111 11.13 -0.58 -14.18
C GLU A 111 11.05 0.33 -15.40
N CYS A 112 11.90 1.35 -15.39
CA CYS A 112 12.17 2.16 -16.55
C CYS A 112 13.26 1.52 -17.41
N CYS A 113 12.99 1.39 -18.72
CA CYS A 113 13.94 0.82 -19.70
C CYS A 113 14.52 1.90 -20.64
N CYS A 114 14.38 3.19 -20.29
CA CYS A 114 14.85 4.29 -21.13
C CYS A 114 16.32 4.66 -20.90
N GLY A 115 16.92 4.22 -19.79
CA GLY A 115 18.32 4.47 -19.45
C GLY A 115 19.01 3.23 -18.91
N ASP A 116 20.29 3.37 -18.58
CA ASP A 116 21.15 2.31 -18.06
C ASP A 116 21.25 2.40 -16.53
N LYS A 117 20.10 2.26 -15.86
CA LYS A 117 20.02 2.28 -14.39
C LYS A 117 19.54 0.93 -13.88
N GLU A 118 20.25 0.40 -12.90
CA GLU A 118 19.85 -0.81 -12.20
C GLU A 118 18.65 -0.54 -11.28
N ARG A 119 17.90 -1.59 -10.96
CA ARG A 119 16.68 -1.54 -10.14
C ARG A 119 16.85 -0.74 -8.85
N TRP A 120 17.92 -1.02 -8.10
CA TRP A 120 18.18 -0.39 -6.80
C TRP A 120 18.38 1.12 -6.94
N GLN A 121 19.02 1.58 -8.03
CA GLN A 121 19.19 3.00 -8.32
C GLN A 121 17.84 3.65 -8.59
N GLN A 122 17.00 3.01 -9.41
CA GLN A 122 15.66 3.50 -9.70
C GLN A 122 14.81 3.58 -8.42
N LEU A 123 14.90 2.61 -7.50
CA LEU A 123 14.21 2.65 -6.20
C LEU A 123 14.68 3.81 -5.32
N LEU A 124 16.00 4.04 -5.23
CA LEU A 124 16.56 5.14 -4.44
C LEU A 124 16.15 6.52 -4.96
N GLU A 125 15.98 6.69 -6.27
CA GLU A 125 15.48 7.94 -6.87
C GLU A 125 14.05 8.29 -6.41
N TYR A 126 13.27 7.29 -6.04
CA TYR A 126 11.93 7.45 -5.46
C TYR A 126 11.92 7.34 -3.93
N ASN A 127 13.07 7.53 -3.29
CA ASN A 127 13.23 7.46 -1.82
C ASN A 127 12.81 6.10 -1.24
N ILE A 128 13.09 5.02 -1.96
CA ILE A 128 12.89 3.64 -1.48
C ILE A 128 14.26 3.01 -1.31
N PHE A 129 14.64 2.74 -0.06
CA PHE A 129 15.84 2.00 0.27
C PHE A 129 15.57 0.49 0.20
N PRO A 130 16.19 -0.26 -0.74
CA PRO A 130 15.99 -1.69 -0.82
C PRO A 130 16.65 -2.42 0.36
N ALA A 131 16.03 -3.50 0.84
CA ALA A 131 16.62 -4.32 1.89
C ALA A 131 17.84 -5.13 1.42
N THR A 132 17.89 -5.43 0.12
CA THR A 132 18.98 -6.17 -0.54
C THR A 132 19.24 -5.56 -1.91
N ASP A 133 20.49 -5.56 -2.36
CA ASP A 133 20.81 -5.00 -3.69
C ASP A 133 20.34 -5.93 -4.82
N GLN A 134 20.52 -7.23 -4.61
CA GLN A 134 20.10 -8.28 -5.54
C GLN A 134 18.62 -8.62 -5.30
N HIS A 135 17.77 -8.47 -6.32
CA HIS A 135 16.35 -8.85 -6.32
C HIS A 135 15.58 -8.42 -5.06
N PRO A 136 15.48 -7.11 -4.76
CA PRO A 136 14.85 -6.66 -3.54
C PRO A 136 13.37 -7.07 -3.50
N GLN A 137 13.00 -7.82 -2.48
CA GLN A 137 11.60 -8.19 -2.20
C GLN A 137 10.93 -7.22 -1.21
N THR A 138 11.75 -6.53 -0.42
CA THR A 138 11.32 -5.57 0.59
C THR A 138 12.09 -4.27 0.40
N GLY A 139 11.38 -3.15 0.51
CA GLY A 139 11.97 -1.81 0.53
C GLY A 139 11.44 -1.01 1.72
N PHE A 140 12.22 -0.02 2.15
CA PHE A 140 11.88 0.90 3.22
C PHE A 140 11.85 2.32 2.65
N THR A 141 10.77 3.05 2.89
CA THR A 141 10.77 4.47 2.52
C THR A 141 11.80 5.23 3.37
N ILE A 142 12.53 6.19 2.79
CA ILE A 142 13.47 7.03 3.53
C ILE A 142 12.76 7.73 4.70
N GLU A 143 11.53 8.18 4.49
CA GLU A 143 10.68 8.78 5.55
C GLU A 143 10.50 7.84 6.75
N MET A 144 10.25 6.54 6.52
CA MET A 144 10.15 5.56 7.61
C MET A 144 11.47 5.37 8.35
N LEU A 145 12.61 5.37 7.64
CA LEU A 145 13.94 5.25 8.26
C LEU A 145 14.23 6.47 9.15
N GLU A 146 13.93 7.68 8.69
CA GLU A 146 14.08 8.91 9.46
C GLU A 146 13.15 8.93 10.69
N HIS A 147 11.91 8.47 10.51
CA HIS A 147 10.94 8.35 11.58
C HIS A 147 11.40 7.34 12.64
N GLN A 148 11.87 6.16 12.24
CA GLN A 148 12.41 5.14 13.15
C GLN A 148 13.62 5.67 13.92
N LYS A 149 14.55 6.36 13.25
CA LYS A 149 15.72 6.97 13.89
C LYS A 149 15.30 7.98 14.95
N THR A 150 14.30 8.82 14.66
CA THR A 150 13.78 9.80 15.61
C THR A 150 13.15 9.13 16.84
N PHE A 151 12.33 8.09 16.63
CA PHE A 151 11.72 7.32 17.72
C PHE A 151 12.75 6.57 18.56
N SER A 152 13.78 6.03 17.94
CA SER A 152 14.88 5.36 18.64
C SER A 152 15.66 6.34 19.52
N LEU A 153 15.99 7.53 19.00
CA LEU A 153 16.77 8.54 19.73
C LEU A 153 15.97 9.25 20.83
N ARG A 154 14.69 9.54 20.58
CA ARG A 154 13.85 10.35 21.49
C ARG A 154 12.98 9.50 22.41
N GLY A 155 12.33 8.48 21.85
CA GLY A 155 11.44 7.58 22.58
C GLY A 155 12.14 6.39 23.21
N LYS A 156 13.43 6.15 22.88
CA LYS A 156 14.19 4.96 23.27
C LYS A 156 13.49 3.65 22.87
N THR A 157 12.65 3.72 21.84
CA THR A 157 11.96 2.56 21.30
C THR A 157 12.95 1.69 20.55
N SER A 158 12.94 0.39 20.82
CA SER A 158 13.74 -0.56 20.08
C SER A 158 13.23 -0.68 18.63
N LEU A 159 14.11 -1.11 17.71
CA LEU A 159 13.70 -1.39 16.33
C LEU A 159 12.55 -2.42 16.28
N TYR A 160 12.59 -3.43 17.16
CA TYR A 160 11.57 -4.47 17.24
C TYR A 160 10.20 -3.90 17.62
N GLU A 161 10.12 -3.10 18.69
CA GLU A 161 8.85 -2.47 19.11
C GLU A 161 8.29 -1.54 18.04
N TYR A 162 9.15 -0.75 17.38
CA TYR A 162 8.74 0.11 16.28
C TYR A 162 8.19 -0.72 15.10
N TYR A 163 8.84 -1.82 14.75
CA TYR A 163 8.35 -2.73 13.71
C TYR A 163 7.02 -3.39 14.09
N GLN A 164 6.83 -3.80 15.35
CA GLN A 164 5.54 -4.31 15.82
C GLN A 164 4.44 -3.26 15.70
N ALA A 165 4.72 -2.00 16.05
CA ALA A 165 3.75 -0.92 15.87
C ALA A 165 3.35 -0.75 14.38
N LEU A 166 4.29 -0.90 13.45
CA LEU A 166 3.98 -0.88 12.01
C LEU A 166 3.14 -2.09 11.57
N LEU A 167 3.39 -3.28 12.12
CA LEU A 167 2.55 -4.46 11.88
C LEU A 167 1.15 -4.27 12.45
N ASP A 168 1.02 -3.72 13.65
CA ASP A 168 -0.27 -3.41 14.24
C ASP A 168 -1.01 -2.35 13.42
N LEU A 169 -0.33 -1.31 12.90
CA LEU A 169 -0.93 -0.36 11.96
C LEU A 169 -1.37 -1.05 10.67
N THR A 170 -0.68 -2.09 10.22
CA THR A 170 -1.05 -2.89 9.04
C THR A 170 -2.30 -3.75 9.32
N ASN A 171 -2.34 -4.43 10.46
CA ASN A 171 -3.34 -5.42 10.84
C ASN A 171 -4.58 -4.84 11.55
N SER A 172 -4.49 -3.66 12.16
CA SER A 172 -5.58 -3.02 12.90
C SER A 172 -6.80 -2.71 12.01
N ALA A 173 -6.61 -2.72 10.69
CA ALA A 173 -7.67 -2.59 9.72
C ALA A 173 -8.45 -3.89 9.43
N GLU A 174 -7.98 -5.05 9.91
CA GLU A 174 -8.63 -6.36 9.74
C GLU A 174 -9.45 -6.79 10.96
N GLY A 175 -9.51 -5.98 12.03
CA GLY A 175 -10.27 -6.31 13.24
C GLY A 175 -9.70 -7.46 14.06
N ARG A 176 -8.46 -7.89 13.79
CA ARG A 176 -7.74 -8.83 14.65
C ARG A 176 -6.99 -8.02 15.71
N ALA A 177 -7.63 -7.82 16.86
CA ALA A 177 -6.89 -7.46 18.06
C ALA A 177 -5.80 -8.51 18.27
N THR A 178 -4.54 -8.12 18.15
CA THR A 178 -3.41 -8.98 18.49
C THR A 178 -3.56 -9.33 19.96
N LYS A 179 -3.82 -10.62 20.25
CA LYS A 179 -3.84 -11.11 21.63
C LYS A 179 -2.49 -10.73 22.25
N SER A 180 -2.53 -9.95 23.32
CA SER A 180 -1.37 -9.61 24.13
C SER A 180 -0.59 -10.88 24.47
N TYR A 181 0.60 -11.06 23.88
CA TYR A 181 1.47 -12.16 24.25
C TYR A 181 2.04 -11.86 25.64
N SER A 182 1.60 -12.65 26.63
CA SER A 182 2.16 -12.65 27.97
C SER A 182 3.59 -13.17 27.91
N VAL A 183 4.56 -12.27 28.02
CA VAL A 183 5.97 -12.65 28.18
C VAL A 183 6.15 -13.10 29.62
N ARG A 184 6.29 -14.41 29.83
CA ARG A 184 6.81 -14.94 31.10
C ARG A 184 8.24 -14.42 31.26
N LYS A 185 8.47 -13.65 32.32
CA LYS A 185 9.79 -13.21 32.79
C LYS A 185 10.77 -14.40 32.80
N MET A 186 11.78 -14.37 31.95
CA MET A 186 13.03 -15.08 32.23
C MET A 186 13.89 -14.15 33.07
N HIS A 187 14.13 -14.57 34.30
CA HIS A 187 15.15 -13.98 35.17
C HIS A 187 16.51 -14.50 34.69
N ILE A 188 17.46 -13.57 34.55
CA ILE A 188 18.89 -13.85 34.67
C ILE A 188 19.38 -12.98 35.82
#